data_AF-X1V949-F1
#
_entry.id   AF-X1V949-F1
#
_cell.length_a   1.000
_cell.length_b   1.000
_cell.length_c   1.000
_cell.angle_alpha   90.00
_cell.angle_beta   90.00
_cell.angle_gamma   90.00
#
_symmetry.space_group_name_H-M   'P 1'
#
loop_
_entity.id
_entity.type
_entity.pdbx_description
1 polymer ?
#
loop_
_entity_poly.entity_id
_entity_poly.type
_entity_poly.pdbx_seq_one_letter_code
_entity_poly.pdbx_strand_id
1 'polypeptide(L)'
;MTYQVENDALVNSFLDRTFLATWRNQADGNENYRKLELFLNAKCDLNCTYCYLARFGKQLYPPKLQKDKLALDNLAIVLDWLIENKLAPQLEIFSGEPLSQNIGYRALDMILDKFRNVESKPASIVVPTNFTFMLDVDKTKRVELLLMRSREIGMPIVLSASIDGKYCEANRP
;
A
#
# COMPACT_ATOMS: atom_id res chain seq x y z
N MET A 1 19.12 21.81 -26.94
CA MET A 1 18.39 20.99 -25.95
C MET A 1 19.37 19.95 -25.41
N THR A 2 19.48 19.78 -24.10
CA THR A 2 20.44 18.80 -23.52
C THR A 2 19.77 17.43 -23.40
N TYR A 3 20.56 16.35 -23.33
CA TYR A 3 20.07 15.00 -23.10
C TYR A 3 19.17 14.91 -21.84
N GLN A 4 19.53 15.60 -20.76
CA GLN A 4 18.73 15.61 -19.54
C GLN A 4 17.36 16.25 -19.76
N VAL A 5 17.30 17.41 -20.43
CA VAL A 5 16.04 18.12 -20.70
C VAL A 5 15.09 17.28 -21.55
N GLU A 6 15.63 16.55 -22.52
CA GLU A 6 14.83 15.65 -23.35
C GLU A 6 14.29 14.46 -22.54
N ASN A 7 15.10 13.85 -21.69
CA ASN A 7 14.66 12.74 -20.83
C ASN A 7 13.63 13.20 -19.79
N ASP A 8 13.81 14.36 -19.19
CA ASP A 8 12.84 14.93 -18.26
C ASP A 8 11.50 15.16 -18.97
N ALA A 9 11.53 15.72 -20.18
CA ALA A 9 10.32 15.91 -20.98
C ALA A 9 9.64 14.56 -21.30
N LEU A 10 10.41 13.53 -21.65
CA LEU A 10 9.89 12.20 -21.95
C LEU A 10 9.23 11.55 -20.72
N VAL A 11 9.91 11.58 -19.57
CA VAL A 11 9.41 11.01 -18.31
C VAL A 11 8.14 11.73 -17.86
N ASN A 12 8.16 13.07 -17.83
CA ASN A 12 7.00 13.85 -17.45
C ASN A 12 5.83 13.58 -18.40
N SER A 13 6.08 13.53 -19.71
CA SER A 13 5.06 13.21 -20.69
C SER A 13 4.47 11.80 -20.51
N PHE A 14 5.28 10.82 -20.12
CA PHE A 14 4.79 9.47 -19.80
C PHE A 14 3.92 9.48 -18.54
N LEU A 15 4.42 10.04 -17.43
CA LEU A 15 3.71 10.09 -16.16
C LEU A 15 2.39 10.85 -16.28
N ASP A 16 2.39 12.01 -16.94
CA ASP A 16 1.19 12.83 -17.11
C ASP A 16 0.12 12.14 -17.95
N ARG A 17 0.50 11.41 -19.00
CA ARG A 17 -0.44 10.71 -19.88
C ARG A 17 -0.91 9.35 -19.35
N THR A 18 -0.29 8.84 -18.28
CA THR A 18 -0.58 7.51 -17.71
C THR A 18 -1.11 7.64 -16.29
N PHE A 19 -0.22 7.58 -15.30
CA PHE A 19 -0.53 7.61 -13.88
C PHE A 19 -1.26 8.89 -13.48
N LEU A 20 -0.68 10.07 -13.76
CA LEU A 20 -1.21 11.32 -13.20
C LEU A 20 -2.56 11.70 -13.84
N ALA A 21 -2.74 11.48 -15.14
CA ALA A 21 -4.07 11.64 -15.76
C ALA A 21 -5.11 10.72 -15.10
N THR A 22 -4.76 9.45 -14.90
CA THR A 22 -5.64 8.46 -14.26
C THR A 22 -5.93 8.81 -12.80
N TRP A 23 -4.95 9.32 -12.06
CA TRP A 23 -5.12 9.67 -10.65
C TRP A 23 -5.89 10.98 -10.44
N ARG A 24 -5.92 11.87 -11.43
CA ARG A 24 -6.80 13.06 -11.44
C ARG A 24 -8.25 12.69 -11.72
N ASN A 25 -8.50 11.63 -12.52
CA ASN A 25 -9.83 11.15 -12.85
C ASN A 25 -9.82 9.62 -13.02
N GLN A 26 -10.18 8.91 -11.94
CA GLN A 26 -10.19 7.45 -11.91
C GLN A 26 -11.27 6.84 -12.82
N ALA A 27 -12.38 7.55 -13.05
CA ALA A 27 -13.50 7.03 -13.85
C ALA A 27 -13.11 6.84 -15.32
N ASP A 28 -12.43 7.85 -15.87
CA ASP A 28 -12.00 7.86 -17.28
C ASP A 28 -10.56 7.37 -17.48
N GLY A 29 -9.84 7.13 -16.37
CA GLY A 29 -8.45 6.72 -16.38
C GLY A 29 -8.24 5.24 -16.72
N ASN A 30 -7.05 4.92 -17.24
CA ASN A 30 -6.68 3.59 -17.70
C ASN A 30 -6.41 2.66 -16.49
N GLU A 31 -7.05 1.50 -16.48
CA GLU A 31 -6.98 0.51 -15.40
C GLU A 31 -5.55 0.16 -14.96
N ASN A 32 -4.63 0.03 -15.93
CA ASN A 32 -3.24 -0.33 -15.67
C ASN A 32 -2.48 0.69 -14.81
N TYR A 33 -2.96 1.93 -14.73
CA TYR A 33 -2.29 3.03 -14.04
C TYR A 33 -3.08 3.56 -12.84
N ARG A 34 -4.14 2.88 -12.39
CA ARG A 34 -5.02 3.35 -11.32
C ARG A 34 -4.43 3.28 -9.92
N LYS A 35 -3.50 2.36 -9.72
CA LYS A 35 -3.03 1.93 -8.41
C LYS A 35 -1.67 2.52 -8.06
N LEU A 36 -1.49 2.82 -6.79
CA LEU A 36 -0.21 3.09 -6.16
C LEU A 36 0.01 2.05 -5.05
N GLU A 37 0.95 1.14 -5.28
CA GLU A 37 1.37 0.16 -4.28
C GLU A 37 2.47 0.78 -3.38
N LEU A 38 2.23 0.77 -2.09
CA LEU A 38 3.10 1.34 -1.06
C LEU A 38 3.80 0.20 -0.32
N PHE A 39 5.09 0.01 -0.59
CA PHE A 39 5.92 -0.98 0.09
C PHE A 39 6.43 -0.44 1.44
N LEU A 40 5.91 -0.95 2.55
CA LEU A 40 6.31 -0.58 3.92
C LEU A 40 7.59 -1.31 4.37
N ASN A 41 7.56 -2.64 4.32
CA ASN A 41 8.69 -3.51 4.63
C ASN A 41 8.44 -4.93 4.08
N ALA A 42 9.38 -5.85 4.29
CA ALA A 42 9.34 -7.25 3.86
C ALA A 42 9.07 -8.24 5.00
N LYS A 43 8.72 -7.77 6.21
CA LYS A 43 8.55 -8.63 7.39
C LYS A 43 7.20 -9.32 7.32
N CYS A 44 7.16 -10.59 7.66
CA CYS A 44 5.96 -11.42 7.68
C CYS A 44 6.05 -12.36 8.89
N ASP A 45 4.91 -12.70 9.47
CA ASP A 45 4.77 -13.68 10.55
C ASP A 45 4.63 -15.12 10.03
N LEU A 46 4.50 -15.30 8.71
CA LEU A 46 4.56 -16.59 8.02
C LEU A 46 5.82 -16.70 7.16
N ASN A 47 6.19 -17.93 6.78
CA ASN A 47 7.35 -18.22 5.95
C ASN A 47 7.01 -19.06 4.71
N CYS A 48 5.97 -18.67 3.95
CA CYS A 48 5.41 -19.50 2.89
C CYS A 48 6.46 -19.98 1.87
N THR A 49 6.44 -21.26 1.51
CA THR A 49 7.49 -21.89 0.67
C THR A 49 7.58 -21.31 -0.75
N TYR A 50 6.47 -20.77 -1.24
CA TYR A 50 6.34 -20.08 -2.53
C TYR A 50 6.66 -18.58 -2.46
N CYS A 51 6.77 -18.01 -1.25
CA CYS A 51 6.92 -16.57 -1.09
C CYS A 51 8.34 -16.13 -1.47
N TYR A 52 8.44 -15.20 -2.43
CA TYR A 52 9.72 -14.66 -2.85
C TYR A 52 10.41 -13.84 -1.75
N LEU A 53 9.65 -13.25 -0.80
CA LEU A 53 10.23 -12.58 0.36
C LEU A 53 10.86 -13.57 1.34
N ALA A 54 10.24 -14.73 1.54
CA ALA A 54 10.83 -15.81 2.35
C ALA A 54 12.16 -16.29 1.74
N ARG A 55 12.18 -16.48 0.41
CA ARG A 55 13.36 -16.99 -0.32
C ARG A 55 14.47 -15.95 -0.52
N PHE A 56 14.10 -14.73 -0.91
CA PHE A 56 15.03 -13.71 -1.42
C PHE A 56 14.92 -12.36 -0.70
N GLY A 57 13.99 -12.20 0.24
CA GLY A 57 13.68 -10.92 0.86
C GLY A 57 14.87 -10.27 1.56
N LYS A 58 15.79 -11.05 2.15
CA LYS A 58 17.03 -10.50 2.76
C LYS A 58 17.99 -9.89 1.73
N GLN A 59 17.97 -10.38 0.49
CA GLN A 59 18.81 -9.90 -0.61
C GLN A 59 18.16 -8.71 -1.32
N LEU A 60 16.87 -8.83 -1.63
CA LEU A 60 16.09 -7.79 -2.31
C LEU A 60 15.83 -6.59 -1.40
N TYR A 61 15.57 -6.84 -0.12
CA TYR A 61 15.22 -5.84 0.89
C TYR A 61 16.08 -6.05 2.14
N PRO A 62 17.33 -5.54 2.17
CA PRO A 62 18.23 -5.72 3.31
C PRO A 62 17.60 -5.20 4.62
N PRO A 63 17.52 -6.01 5.70
CA PRO A 63 16.83 -5.62 6.94
C PRO A 63 17.35 -4.31 7.56
N LYS A 64 18.64 -4.01 7.39
CA LYS A 64 19.28 -2.76 7.86
C LYS A 64 18.67 -1.48 7.27
N LEU A 65 18.01 -1.58 6.10
CA LEU A 65 17.37 -0.46 5.40
C LEU A 65 15.88 -0.34 5.75
N GLN A 66 15.28 -1.39 6.33
CA GLN A 66 13.84 -1.46 6.60
C GLN A 66 13.49 -0.86 7.98
N LYS A 67 13.78 0.43 8.14
CA LYS A 67 13.49 1.17 9.38
C LYS A 67 12.08 1.75 9.31
N ASP A 68 11.23 1.34 10.25
CA ASP A 68 9.82 1.75 10.28
C ASP A 68 9.63 3.27 10.26
N LYS A 69 10.47 4.02 11.00
CA LYS A 69 10.42 5.49 10.99
C LYS A 69 10.65 6.05 9.58
N LEU A 70 11.66 5.56 8.88
CA LEU A 70 11.99 6.03 7.53
C LEU A 70 10.86 5.76 6.54
N ALA A 71 10.27 4.56 6.60
CA ALA A 71 9.12 4.21 5.76
C ALA A 71 7.91 5.12 6.02
N LEU A 72 7.61 5.42 7.29
CA LEU A 72 6.50 6.33 7.65
C LEU A 72 6.79 7.79 7.30
N ASP A 73 8.03 8.26 7.45
CA ASP A 73 8.43 9.61 7.03
C ASP A 73 8.28 9.75 5.51
N ASN A 74 8.73 8.76 4.74
CA ASN A 74 8.58 8.74 3.28
C ASN A 74 7.11 8.65 2.85
N LEU A 75 6.31 7.83 3.55
CA LEU A 75 4.87 7.77 3.31
C LEU A 75 4.22 9.14 3.50
N ALA A 76 4.58 9.87 4.55
CA ALA A 76 4.04 11.21 4.79
C ALA A 76 4.31 12.15 3.60
N ILE A 77 5.54 12.15 3.08
CA ILE A 77 5.95 12.96 1.91
C ILE A 77 5.10 12.60 0.67
N VAL A 78 4.93 11.31 0.40
CA VAL A 78 4.14 10.85 -0.75
C VAL A 78 2.67 11.26 -0.61
N LEU A 79 2.08 11.09 0.58
CA LEU A 79 0.68 11.45 0.82
C LEU A 79 0.47 12.98 0.71
N ASP A 80 1.40 13.78 1.23
CA ASP A 80 1.35 15.24 1.10
C ASP A 80 1.42 15.66 -0.37
N TRP A 81 2.34 15.08 -1.13
CA TRP A 81 2.46 15.34 -2.56
C TRP A 81 1.19 14.95 -3.34
N LEU A 82 0.55 13.82 -3.02
CA LEU A 82 -0.73 13.42 -3.64
C LEU A 82 -1.83 14.44 -3.36
N ILE A 83 -1.95 14.89 -2.10
CA ILE A 83 -2.97 15.85 -1.67
C ILE A 83 -2.75 17.21 -2.35
N GLU A 84 -1.51 17.72 -2.33
CA GLU A 84 -1.15 19.01 -2.95
C GLU A 84 -1.46 19.02 -4.45
N ASN A 85 -1.27 17.89 -5.14
CA ASN A 85 -1.52 17.75 -6.56
C ASN A 85 -2.93 17.24 -6.91
N LYS A 86 -3.81 17.10 -5.91
CA LYS A 86 -5.19 16.59 -6.03
C LYS A 86 -5.28 15.21 -6.71
N LEU A 87 -4.30 14.35 -6.47
CA LEU A 87 -4.19 13.01 -7.04
C LEU A 87 -4.79 11.97 -6.09
N ALA A 88 -5.65 11.10 -6.62
CA ALA A 88 -6.35 10.07 -5.87
C ALA A 88 -6.15 8.68 -6.51
N PRO A 89 -4.92 8.11 -6.51
CA PRO A 89 -4.72 6.70 -6.85
C PRO A 89 -5.51 5.80 -5.90
N GLN A 90 -5.94 4.62 -6.36
CA GLN A 90 -6.27 3.55 -5.42
C GLN A 90 -5.00 3.12 -4.69
N LEU A 91 -5.05 3.07 -3.36
CA LEU A 91 -3.88 2.73 -2.56
C LEU A 91 -3.85 1.24 -2.28
N GLU A 92 -2.67 0.63 -2.36
CA GLU A 92 -2.43 -0.73 -1.89
C GLU A 92 -1.26 -0.72 -0.90
N ILE A 93 -1.43 -1.34 0.27
CA ILE A 93 -0.37 -1.42 1.29
C ILE A 93 0.28 -2.80 1.21
N PHE A 94 1.53 -2.82 0.79
CA PHE A 94 2.37 -4.00 0.63
C PHE A 94 3.66 -3.76 1.45
N SER A 95 4.61 -4.66 1.70
CA SER A 95 4.70 -6.09 1.46
C SER A 95 4.79 -6.84 2.79
N GLY A 96 5.05 -8.14 2.72
CA GLY A 96 5.03 -9.02 3.89
C GLY A 96 3.62 -9.20 4.43
N GLU A 97 3.45 -9.07 5.75
CA GLU A 97 2.12 -9.04 6.38
C GLU A 97 1.93 -7.70 7.12
N PRO A 98 1.22 -6.72 6.52
CA PRO A 98 1.04 -5.40 7.13
C PRO A 98 0.27 -5.46 8.46
N LEU A 99 -0.72 -6.34 8.60
CA LEU A 99 -1.63 -6.36 9.75
C LEU A 99 -1.07 -7.17 10.94
N SER A 100 0.04 -7.88 10.77
CA SER A 100 0.75 -8.50 11.90
C SER A 100 1.70 -7.52 12.60
N GLN A 101 1.87 -6.30 12.07
CA GLN A 101 2.89 -5.35 12.48
C GLN A 101 2.34 -3.96 12.85
N ASN A 102 2.95 -3.31 13.85
CA ASN A 102 2.58 -1.95 14.27
C ASN A 102 2.71 -0.89 13.17
N ILE A 103 3.70 -1.05 12.27
CA ILE A 103 3.89 -0.10 11.17
C ILE A 103 2.71 -0.09 10.19
N GLY A 104 2.07 -1.23 9.91
CA GLY A 104 0.92 -1.30 9.02
C GLY A 104 -0.27 -0.52 9.59
N TYR A 105 -0.55 -0.68 10.90
CA TYR A 105 -1.56 0.12 11.59
C TYR A 105 -1.25 1.61 11.54
N ARG A 106 0.00 2.01 11.84
CA ARG A 106 0.42 3.41 11.80
C ARG A 106 0.32 4.02 10.39
N ALA A 107 0.62 3.26 9.35
CA ALA A 107 0.47 3.69 7.98
C ALA A 107 -1.01 3.91 7.62
N LEU A 108 -1.88 2.96 7.97
CA LEU A 108 -3.33 3.08 7.76
C LEU A 108 -3.91 4.29 8.51
N ASP A 109 -3.55 4.49 9.79
CA ASP A 109 -3.97 5.67 10.54
C ASP A 109 -3.53 6.96 9.85
N MET A 110 -2.26 7.05 9.43
CA MET A 110 -1.71 8.23 8.77
C MET A 110 -2.44 8.55 7.46
N ILE A 111 -2.73 7.53 6.64
CA ILE A 111 -3.48 7.69 5.39
C ILE A 111 -4.88 8.22 5.70
N LEU A 112 -5.59 7.57 6.63
CA LEU A 112 -6.95 7.98 7.01
C LEU A 112 -6.98 9.38 7.65
N ASP A 113 -5.97 9.75 8.45
CA ASP A 113 -5.86 11.08 9.05
C ASP A 113 -5.63 12.16 8.00
N LYS A 114 -4.65 11.96 7.10
CA LYS A 114 -4.31 12.96 6.07
C LYS A 114 -5.45 13.20 5.09
N PHE A 115 -6.18 12.15 4.69
CA PHE A 115 -7.27 12.30 3.73
C PHE A 115 -8.65 12.58 4.35
N ARG A 116 -8.80 12.62 5.68
CA ARG A 116 -10.10 12.77 6.36
C ARG A 116 -10.96 13.90 5.77
N ASN A 117 -10.34 15.07 5.58
CA ASN A 117 -11.00 16.31 5.14
C ASN A 117 -10.61 16.74 3.72
N VAL A 118 -9.97 15.88 2.94
CA VAL A 118 -9.54 16.18 1.57
C VAL A 118 -10.68 15.87 0.60
N GLU A 119 -10.92 16.69 -0.42
CA GLU A 119 -11.98 16.43 -1.40
C GLU A 119 -11.61 15.28 -2.35
N SER A 120 -10.41 15.33 -2.93
CA SER A 120 -9.86 14.28 -3.80
C SER A 120 -9.26 13.16 -2.95
N LYS A 121 -10.02 12.08 -2.71
CA LYS A 121 -9.60 10.94 -1.91
C LYS A 121 -9.48 9.66 -2.76
N PRO A 122 -8.52 8.77 -2.45
CA PRO A 122 -8.54 7.40 -2.97
C PRO A 122 -9.89 6.71 -2.74
N ALA A 123 -10.39 6.00 -3.75
CA ALA A 123 -11.67 5.29 -3.64
C ALA A 123 -11.64 4.16 -2.59
N SER A 124 -10.47 3.56 -2.35
CA SER A 124 -10.28 2.51 -1.35
C SER A 124 -8.79 2.36 -1.01
N ILE A 125 -8.54 1.65 0.09
CA ILE A 125 -7.21 1.15 0.46
C ILE A 125 -7.27 -0.38 0.45
N VAL A 126 -6.48 -1.03 -0.39
CA VAL A 126 -6.40 -2.50 -0.40
C VAL A 126 -5.23 -2.95 0.48
N VAL A 127 -5.48 -3.92 1.35
CA VAL A 127 -4.46 -4.53 2.20
C VAL A 127 -4.43 -6.03 1.94
N PRO A 128 -3.43 -6.54 1.20
CA PRO A 128 -3.13 -7.95 1.14
C PRO A 128 -2.79 -8.47 2.54
N THR A 129 -3.42 -9.56 2.95
CA THR A 129 -3.21 -10.18 4.26
C THR A 129 -3.35 -11.70 4.20
N ASN A 130 -2.60 -12.39 5.05
CA ASN A 130 -2.69 -13.81 5.33
C ASN A 130 -3.75 -14.13 6.41
N PHE A 131 -4.43 -13.10 6.97
CA PHE A 131 -5.44 -13.20 8.02
C PHE A 131 -4.98 -13.75 9.39
N THR A 132 -3.68 -13.93 9.63
CA THR A 132 -3.18 -14.41 10.93
C THR A 132 -3.53 -13.47 12.08
N PHE A 133 -3.77 -12.18 11.81
CA PHE A 133 -4.21 -11.22 12.82
C PHE A 133 -5.52 -11.63 13.50
N MET A 134 -6.35 -12.46 12.87
CA MET A 134 -7.61 -12.96 13.45
C MET A 134 -7.39 -13.92 14.63
N LEU A 135 -6.19 -14.48 14.75
CA LEU A 135 -5.81 -15.35 15.87
C LEU A 135 -5.55 -14.56 17.16
N ASP A 136 -5.52 -13.23 17.08
CA ASP A 136 -5.29 -12.31 18.18
C ASP A 136 -6.50 -11.37 18.32
N VAL A 137 -7.16 -11.42 19.48
CA VAL A 137 -8.39 -10.65 19.75
C VAL A 137 -8.15 -9.14 19.68
N ASP A 138 -7.00 -8.66 20.12
CA ASP A 138 -6.70 -7.24 20.17
C ASP A 138 -6.35 -6.72 18.77
N LYS A 139 -5.60 -7.49 17.98
CA LYS A 139 -5.35 -7.17 16.56
C LYS A 139 -6.64 -7.20 15.75
N THR A 140 -7.50 -8.18 15.97
CA THR A 140 -8.81 -8.26 15.30
C THR A 140 -9.64 -7.01 15.55
N LYS A 141 -9.82 -6.64 16.82
CA LYS A 141 -10.52 -5.40 17.20
C LYS A 141 -9.87 -4.17 16.56
N ARG A 142 -8.53 -4.12 16.50
CA ARG A 142 -7.82 -3.01 15.87
C ARG A 142 -8.14 -2.89 14.39
N VAL A 143 -8.16 -4.01 13.67
CA VAL A 143 -8.54 -4.06 12.25
C VAL A 143 -10.00 -3.64 12.07
N GLU A 144 -10.93 -4.17 12.87
CA GLU A 144 -12.35 -3.80 12.81
C GLU A 144 -12.58 -2.30 12.98
N LEU A 145 -11.91 -1.67 13.95
CA LEU A 145 -11.97 -0.22 14.17
C LEU A 145 -11.45 0.56 12.95
N LEU A 146 -10.37 0.09 12.32
CA LEU A 146 -9.84 0.70 11.09
C LEU A 146 -10.84 0.54 9.93
N LEU A 147 -11.43 -0.64 9.76
CA LEU A 147 -12.44 -0.88 8.72
C LEU A 147 -13.65 0.06 8.90
N MET A 148 -14.17 0.20 10.11
CA MET A 148 -15.28 1.13 10.41
C MET A 148 -14.90 2.58 10.11
N ARG A 149 -13.79 3.05 10.70
CA ARG A 149 -13.28 4.41 10.50
C ARG A 149 -13.04 4.75 9.03
N SER A 150 -12.53 3.79 8.25
CA SER A 150 -12.24 3.98 6.83
C SER A 150 -13.50 4.22 6.00
N ARG A 151 -14.60 3.53 6.34
CA ARG A 151 -15.91 3.71 5.69
C ARG A 151 -16.52 5.07 6.03
N GLU A 152 -16.42 5.51 7.27
CA GLU A 152 -16.88 6.84 7.71
C GLU A 152 -16.17 7.97 6.94
N ILE A 153 -14.89 7.79 6.62
CA ILE A 153 -14.08 8.75 5.87
C ILE A 153 -14.38 8.73 4.36
N GLY A 154 -15.11 7.72 3.88
CA GLY A 154 -15.35 7.51 2.44
C GLY A 154 -14.16 6.89 1.71
N MET A 155 -13.26 6.20 2.43
CA MET A 155 -12.09 5.53 1.89
C MET A 155 -12.01 4.10 2.42
N PRO A 156 -12.95 3.21 2.07
CA PRO A 156 -13.04 1.88 2.64
C PRO A 156 -11.72 1.10 2.49
N ILE A 157 -11.27 0.51 3.59
CA ILE A 157 -10.23 -0.51 3.58
C ILE A 157 -10.85 -1.84 3.10
N VAL A 158 -10.18 -2.49 2.15
CA VAL A 158 -10.54 -3.80 1.61
C VAL A 158 -9.42 -4.77 1.93
N LEU A 159 -9.75 -5.84 2.64
CA LEU A 159 -8.80 -6.92 2.90
C LEU A 159 -8.78 -7.87 1.71
N SER A 160 -7.60 -8.08 1.15
CA SER A 160 -7.37 -9.00 0.03
C SER A 160 -6.60 -10.21 0.55
N ALA A 161 -7.04 -11.42 0.22
CA ALA A 161 -6.27 -12.61 0.52
C ALA A 161 -6.33 -13.60 -0.62
N SER A 162 -5.21 -14.30 -0.78
CA SER A 162 -5.16 -15.49 -1.60
C SER A 162 -5.73 -16.67 -0.81
N ILE A 163 -6.65 -17.40 -1.43
CA ILE A 163 -7.06 -18.71 -0.94
C ILE A 163 -6.15 -19.72 -1.64
N ASP A 164 -5.11 -20.13 -0.91
CA ASP A 164 -4.26 -21.21 -1.34
C ASP A 164 -5.06 -22.51 -1.17
N GLY A 165 -5.35 -23.22 -2.26
CA GLY A 165 -6.16 -24.44 -2.21
C GLY A 165 -5.58 -25.50 -1.26
N LYS A 166 -6.37 -26.52 -0.91
CA LYS A 166 -6.02 -27.57 0.09
C LYS A 166 -4.57 -28.09 0.06
N TYR A 167 -3.97 -28.21 -1.13
CA TYR A 167 -2.61 -28.72 -1.32
C TYR A 167 -1.50 -27.68 -1.05
N CYS A 168 -1.87 -26.42 -0.94
CA CYS A 168 -0.98 -25.29 -0.68
C CYS A 168 -0.98 -24.85 0.79
N GLU A 169 -1.84 -25.40 1.65
CA GLU A 169 -1.75 -25.19 3.11
C GLU A 169 -0.45 -25.76 3.69
N ALA A 170 0.05 -26.87 3.15
CA ALA A 170 1.38 -27.38 3.48
C ALA A 170 2.52 -26.39 3.12
N ASN A 171 2.23 -25.39 2.28
CA ASN A 171 3.16 -24.34 1.91
C ASN A 171 3.10 -23.10 2.81
N ARG A 172 2.19 -23.05 3.80
CA ARG A 172 2.03 -21.98 4.79
C ARG A 172 2.54 -22.48 6.16
N PRO A 173 3.85 -22.33 6.47
CA PRO A 173 4.40 -22.80 7.74
C PRO A 173 4.03 -21.89 8.92
#